data_AF-A0A090HWR6-F1
#
_entry.id   AF-A0A090HWR6-F1
#
_cell.length_a   1.000
_cell.length_b   1.000
_cell.length_c   1.000
_cell.angle_alpha   90.00
_cell.angle_beta   90.00
_cell.angle_gamma   90.00
#
_symmetry.space_group_name_H-M   'P 1'
#
loop_
_entity.id
_entity.type
_entity.pdbx_description
1 polymer ?
#
loop_
_entity_poly.entity_id
_entity_poly.type
_entity_poly.pdbx_seq_one_letter_code
_entity_poly.pdbx_strand_id
1 'polypeptide(L)'
;MRNNVRGLVFHIFIIIILFLLNVLIGLSDTLSKFLYGNIIFKIILALIPVILYFNFSKAMNKRVSRRLDFLTGNLIILIALILFVPAFIMEGFGLFKLNVAESIWKFPLDLFLMPGLFSFELLGFEYSMVTLALSAVIPGMIYGISIRRSRIKINRRNKIMEMKKRR
;
A
#
# COMPACT_ATOMS: atom_id res chain seq x y z
N MET A 1 -2.22 0.74 20.65
CA MET A 1 -2.74 0.22 19.35
C MET A 1 -1.78 -0.82 18.79
N ARG A 2 -2.28 -2.01 18.43
CA ARG A 2 -1.51 -3.08 17.79
C ARG A 2 -1.03 -2.64 16.39
N ASN A 3 0.06 -3.23 15.91
CA ASN A 3 0.65 -2.84 14.61
C ASN A 3 -0.31 -3.08 13.45
N ASN A 4 -1.11 -4.14 13.47
CA ASN A 4 -2.11 -4.41 12.44
C ASN A 4 -3.14 -3.27 12.29
N VAL A 5 -3.65 -2.73 13.41
CA VAL A 5 -4.57 -1.59 13.38
C VAL A 5 -3.86 -0.31 12.91
N ARG A 6 -2.61 -0.07 13.36
CA ARG A 6 -1.80 1.04 12.85
C ARG A 6 -1.54 0.94 11.34
N GLY A 7 -1.28 -0.26 10.85
CA GLY A 7 -1.11 -0.55 9.43
C GLY A 7 -2.35 -0.20 8.64
N LEU A 8 -3.53 -0.61 9.11
CA LEU A 8 -4.80 -0.24 8.49
C LEU A 8 -5.03 1.28 8.48
N VAL A 9 -4.79 1.96 9.61
CA VAL A 9 -4.94 3.41 9.69
C VAL A 9 -4.02 4.12 8.69
N PHE A 10 -2.75 3.72 8.61
CA PHE A 10 -1.81 4.27 7.63
C PHE A 10 -2.22 3.94 6.19
N HIS A 11 -2.76 2.75 5.94
CA HIS A 11 -3.31 2.36 4.64
C HIS A 11 -4.43 3.30 4.21
N ILE A 12 -5.38 3.62 5.11
CA ILE A 12 -6.45 4.58 4.85
C ILE A 12 -5.90 5.98 4.54
N PHE A 13 -4.91 6.45 5.31
CA PHE A 13 -4.26 7.74 5.01
C PHE A 13 -3.59 7.75 3.63
N ILE A 14 -2.94 6.64 3.24
CA ILE A 14 -2.31 6.53 1.93
C ILE A 14 -3.36 6.53 0.81
N ILE A 15 -4.48 5.84 0.98
CA ILE A 15 -5.61 5.89 0.04
C ILE A 15 -6.04 7.35 -0.16
N ILE A 16 -6.26 8.10 0.93
CA ILE A 16 -6.68 9.51 0.85
C ILE A 16 -5.65 10.37 0.10
N ILE A 17 -4.36 10.21 0.42
CA ILE A 17 -3.28 10.96 -0.25
C ILE A 17 -3.26 10.66 -1.75
N LEU A 18 -3.35 9.39 -2.13
CA LEU A 18 -3.31 8.98 -3.54
C LEU A 18 -4.59 9.36 -4.30
N PHE A 19 -5.74 9.31 -3.63
CA PHE A 19 -7.00 9.79 -4.18
C PHE A 19 -6.91 11.28 -4.52
N LEU A 20 -6.46 12.10 -3.55
CA LEU A 20 -6.26 13.53 -3.77
C LEU A 20 -5.21 13.80 -4.87
N LEU A 21 -4.11 13.06 -4.88
CA LEU A 21 -3.09 13.18 -5.92
C LEU A 21 -3.69 12.89 -7.31
N ASN A 22 -4.44 11.80 -7.46
CA ASN A 22 -5.03 11.42 -8.74
C ASN A 22 -6.06 12.46 -9.21
N VAL A 23 -6.90 12.98 -8.31
CA VAL A 23 -7.84 14.07 -8.61
C VAL A 23 -7.08 15.31 -9.08
N LEU A 24 -6.04 15.73 -8.37
CA LEU A 24 -5.23 16.91 -8.74
C LEU A 24 -4.57 16.75 -10.12
N ILE A 25 -4.06 15.56 -10.44
CA ILE A 25 -3.48 15.29 -11.76
C ILE A 25 -4.56 15.32 -12.84
N GLY A 26 -5.74 14.76 -12.57
CA GLY A 26 -6.88 14.71 -13.49
C GLY A 26 -7.53 16.06 -13.79
N LEU A 27 -7.35 17.07 -12.93
CA LEU A 27 -7.91 18.42 -13.16
C LEU A 27 -7.20 19.21 -14.28
N SER A 28 -6.04 18.76 -14.75
CA SER A 28 -5.29 19.43 -15.81
C SER A 28 -4.83 18.44 -16.87
N ASP A 29 -5.38 18.57 -18.08
CA ASP A 29 -4.98 17.74 -19.23
C ASP A 29 -3.48 17.84 -19.53
N THR A 30 -2.89 19.03 -19.37
CA THR A 30 -1.45 19.25 -19.55
C THR A 30 -0.64 18.46 -18.52
N LEU A 31 -1.06 18.50 -17.25
CA LEU A 31 -0.39 17.79 -16.17
C LEU A 31 -0.54 16.27 -16.31
N SER A 32 -1.74 15.81 -16.66
CA SER A 32 -2.03 14.39 -16.94
C SER A 32 -1.19 13.86 -18.10
N LYS A 33 -1.16 14.55 -19.25
CA LYS A 33 -0.32 14.16 -20.40
C LYS A 33 1.17 14.19 -20.07
N PHE A 34 1.63 15.15 -19.29
CA PHE A 34 3.04 15.23 -18.89
C PHE A 34 3.45 14.08 -17.96
N LEU A 35 2.64 13.82 -16.93
CA LEU A 35 2.95 12.81 -15.92
C LEU A 35 2.69 11.37 -16.38
N TYR A 36 1.58 11.15 -17.10
CA TYR A 36 1.20 9.83 -17.62
C TYR A 36 1.69 9.58 -19.05
N GLY A 37 2.22 10.57 -19.76
CA GLY A 37 2.81 10.37 -21.10
C GLY A 37 4.26 9.89 -21.07
N ASN A 38 4.96 10.08 -19.94
CA ASN A 38 6.39 9.77 -19.81
C ASN A 38 6.64 8.61 -18.84
N ILE A 39 7.37 7.59 -19.30
CA ILE A 39 7.70 6.40 -18.52
C ILE A 39 8.45 6.71 -17.21
N ILE A 40 9.31 7.73 -17.19
CA ILE A 40 10.07 8.13 -16.00
C ILE A 40 9.11 8.65 -14.93
N PHE A 41 8.18 9.52 -15.30
CA PHE A 41 7.18 10.05 -14.36
C PHE A 41 6.22 8.96 -13.89
N LYS A 42 5.81 8.02 -14.74
CA LYS A 42 5.03 6.84 -14.34
C LYS A 42 5.74 6.02 -13.26
N ILE A 43 7.04 5.74 -13.44
CA ILE A 43 7.83 5.00 -12.45
C ILE A 43 7.92 5.78 -11.13
N ILE A 44 8.17 7.09 -11.19
CA ILE A 44 8.21 7.94 -9.99
C ILE A 44 6.88 7.90 -9.25
N LEU A 45 5.76 8.07 -9.95
CA LEU A 45 4.42 8.03 -9.37
C LEU A 45 4.09 6.65 -8.81
N ALA A 46 4.43 5.57 -9.51
CA ALA A 46 4.23 4.20 -9.05
C ALA A 46 5.05 3.86 -7.78
N LEU A 47 6.14 4.58 -7.50
CA LEU A 47 6.92 4.43 -6.28
C LEU A 47 6.35 5.22 -5.09
N ILE A 48 5.46 6.20 -5.31
CA ILE A 48 4.88 7.01 -4.22
C ILE A 48 4.21 6.13 -3.15
N PRO A 49 3.32 5.18 -3.48
CA PRO A 49 2.70 4.30 -2.48
C PRO A 49 3.75 3.55 -1.67
N VAL A 50 4.78 3.00 -2.32
CA VAL A 50 5.87 2.26 -1.67
C VAL A 50 6.64 3.15 -0.68
N ILE A 51 6.97 4.37 -1.08
CA ILE A 51 7.67 5.35 -0.24
C ILE A 51 6.81 5.74 0.97
N LEU A 52 5.52 5.99 0.76
CA LEU A 52 4.59 6.32 1.83
C LEU A 52 4.47 5.17 2.83
N TYR A 53 4.20 3.95 2.37
CA TYR A 53 4.14 2.77 3.24
C TYR A 53 5.42 2.60 4.07
N PHE A 54 6.59 2.74 3.44
CA PHE A 54 7.88 2.60 4.10
C PHE A 54 8.15 3.71 5.14
N ASN A 55 7.65 4.92 4.92
CA ASN A 55 7.78 6.03 5.85
C ASN A 55 6.80 5.90 7.02
N PHE A 56 5.53 5.58 6.77
CA PHE A 56 4.53 5.40 7.83
C PHE A 56 4.87 4.23 8.77
N SER A 57 5.48 3.16 8.27
CA SER A 57 5.94 2.06 9.13
C SER A 57 7.03 2.47 10.13
N LYS A 58 7.74 3.59 9.90
CA LYS A 58 8.66 4.16 10.90
C LYS A 58 7.94 4.65 12.14
N ALA A 59 6.61 4.83 12.14
CA ALA A 59 5.81 5.14 13.32
C ALA A 59 5.22 3.88 14.02
N MET A 60 5.42 2.67 13.48
CA MET A 60 4.91 1.43 14.09
C MET A 60 5.67 1.02 15.35
N ASN A 61 5.11 0.14 16.19
CA ASN A 61 5.80 -0.34 17.39
C ASN A 61 6.86 -1.39 17.03
N LYS A 62 8.09 -1.24 17.56
CA LYS A 62 9.23 -2.16 17.33
C LYS A 62 9.43 -3.18 18.45
N ARG A 63 8.70 -3.05 19.56
CA ARG A 63 8.79 -3.93 20.75
C ARG A 63 8.10 -5.29 20.55
N VAL A 64 7.28 -5.43 19.51
CA VAL A 64 6.53 -6.66 19.19
C VAL A 64 7.47 -7.75 18.64
N SER A 65 7.09 -9.02 18.73
CA SER A 65 7.91 -10.15 18.27
C SER A 65 8.15 -10.12 16.76
N ARG A 66 9.32 -10.62 16.32
CA ARG A 66 9.76 -10.63 14.91
C ARG A 66 8.80 -11.38 13.97
N ARG A 67 8.14 -12.43 14.48
CA ARG A 67 7.20 -13.26 13.68
C ARG A 67 5.94 -12.48 13.29
N LEU A 68 5.57 -11.48 14.07
CA LEU A 68 4.35 -10.69 13.83
C LEU A 68 4.59 -9.49 12.89
N ASP A 69 5.83 -9.23 12.47
CA ASP A 69 6.14 -8.07 11.63
C ASP A 69 5.40 -8.13 10.28
N PHE A 70 5.30 -9.31 9.66
CA PHE A 70 4.58 -9.51 8.39
C PHE A 70 3.05 -9.63 8.55
N LEU A 71 2.57 -9.93 9.76
CA LEU A 71 1.13 -9.97 10.06
C LEU A 71 0.54 -8.57 10.28
N THR A 72 1.36 -7.53 10.18
CA THR A 72 0.93 -6.13 10.24
C THR A 72 -0.06 -5.78 9.13
N GLY A 73 0.01 -6.44 7.97
CA GLY A 73 -0.92 -6.24 6.85
C GLY A 73 -2.21 -7.06 6.92
N ASN A 74 -2.38 -7.95 7.89
CA ASN A 74 -3.49 -8.92 7.85
C ASN A 74 -4.88 -8.27 7.86
N LEU A 75 -5.05 -7.12 8.54
CA LEU A 75 -6.32 -6.41 8.51
C LEU A 75 -6.61 -5.82 7.12
N ILE A 76 -5.59 -5.43 6.37
CA ILE A 76 -5.74 -4.96 4.98
C ILE A 76 -6.23 -6.12 4.13
N ILE A 77 -5.59 -7.28 4.23
CA ILE A 77 -6.00 -8.49 3.50
C ILE A 77 -7.43 -8.90 3.86
N LEU A 78 -7.76 -8.92 5.15
CA LEU A 78 -9.11 -9.28 5.62
C LEU A 78 -10.17 -8.33 5.07
N ILE A 79 -9.94 -7.01 5.12
CA ILE A 79 -10.90 -6.03 4.61
C ILE A 79 -11.01 -6.12 3.09
N ALA A 80 -9.90 -6.31 2.38
CA ALA A 80 -9.93 -6.54 0.93
C ALA A 80 -10.77 -7.76 0.56
N LEU A 81 -10.67 -8.86 1.31
CA LEU A 81 -11.51 -10.05 1.12
C LEU A 81 -12.98 -9.75 1.38
N ILE A 82 -13.31 -9.02 2.45
CA ILE A 82 -14.69 -8.62 2.75
C ILE A 82 -15.28 -7.77 1.63
N LEU A 83 -14.51 -6.81 1.10
CA LEU A 83 -14.93 -5.95 0.00
C LEU A 83 -14.99 -6.68 -1.35
N PHE A 84 -14.23 -7.75 -1.52
CA PHE A 84 -14.23 -8.58 -2.72
C PHE A 84 -15.53 -9.38 -2.87
N VAL A 85 -16.10 -9.88 -1.77
CA VAL A 85 -17.32 -10.70 -1.79
C VAL A 85 -18.49 -10.03 -2.53
N PRO A 86 -18.95 -8.82 -2.17
CA PRO A 86 -20.07 -8.18 -2.87
C PRO A 86 -19.72 -7.84 -4.32
N ALA A 87 -18.49 -7.40 -4.61
CA ALA A 87 -18.04 -7.12 -5.97
C ALA A 87 -18.11 -8.38 -6.85
N PHE A 88 -17.66 -9.53 -6.32
CA PHE A 88 -17.69 -10.80 -7.03
C PHE A 88 -19.11 -11.39 -7.17
N ILE A 89 -19.97 -11.25 -6.16
CA ILE A 89 -21.38 -11.70 -6.25
C ILE A 89 -22.12 -10.97 -7.37
N MET A 90 -21.90 -9.66 -7.51
CA MET A 90 -22.64 -8.84 -8.47
C MET A 90 -22.06 -8.91 -9.89
N GLU A 91 -20.74 -8.92 -10.03
CA GLU A 91 -20.06 -8.84 -11.34
C GLU A 91 -19.51 -10.19 -11.83
N GLY A 92 -19.43 -11.20 -10.96
CA GLY A 92 -18.84 -12.50 -11.26
C GLY A 92 -17.42 -12.38 -11.82
N PHE A 93 -17.14 -13.13 -12.89
CA PHE A 93 -15.88 -13.00 -13.65
C PHE A 93 -15.80 -11.75 -14.53
N GLY A 94 -16.91 -11.04 -14.73
CA GLY A 94 -16.95 -9.74 -15.40
C GLY A 94 -16.14 -8.67 -14.66
N LEU A 95 -15.95 -8.83 -13.35
CA LEU A 95 -15.15 -7.96 -12.48
C LEU A 95 -13.74 -7.67 -13.01
N PHE A 96 -13.12 -8.65 -13.67
CA PHE A 96 -11.75 -8.56 -14.19
C PHE A 96 -11.67 -7.98 -15.61
N LYS A 97 -12.80 -7.83 -16.30
CA LYS A 97 -12.86 -7.19 -17.62
C LYS A 97 -13.13 -5.69 -17.52
N LEU A 98 -13.65 -5.25 -16.39
CA LEU A 98 -13.89 -3.85 -16.09
C LEU A 98 -12.61 -3.17 -15.65
N ASN A 99 -12.41 -1.92 -16.07
CA ASN A 99 -11.34 -1.07 -15.55
C ASN A 99 -11.63 -0.65 -14.09
N VAL A 100 -10.68 0.09 -13.50
CA VAL A 100 -10.81 0.60 -12.14
C VAL A 100 -11.98 1.58 -12.05
N ALA A 101 -12.83 1.44 -11.02
CA ALA A 101 -13.97 2.30 -10.74
C ALA A 101 -15.11 2.33 -11.79
N GLU A 102 -15.18 1.37 -12.71
CA GLU A 102 -16.26 1.29 -13.71
C GLU A 102 -17.59 0.73 -13.15
N SER A 103 -17.57 0.04 -12.00
CA SER A 103 -18.77 -0.49 -11.34
C SER A 103 -18.89 0.02 -9.92
N ILE A 104 -20.11 0.42 -9.54
CA ILE A 104 -20.46 0.83 -8.17
C ILE A 104 -20.19 -0.29 -7.16
N TRP A 105 -20.40 -1.56 -7.56
CA TRP A 105 -20.17 -2.72 -6.70
C TRP A 105 -18.68 -3.01 -6.50
N LYS A 106 -17.85 -2.63 -7.48
CA LYS A 106 -16.40 -2.77 -7.45
C LYS A 106 -15.70 -1.60 -6.77
N PHE A 107 -16.29 -0.40 -6.81
CA PHE A 107 -15.69 0.84 -6.35
C PHE A 107 -15.12 0.78 -4.92
N PRO A 108 -15.82 0.23 -3.90
CA PRO A 108 -15.26 0.16 -2.55
C PRO A 108 -13.97 -0.66 -2.47
N LEU A 109 -13.90 -1.78 -3.21
CA LEU A 109 -12.71 -2.62 -3.29
C LEU A 109 -11.58 -1.90 -4.02
N ASP A 110 -11.88 -1.29 -5.17
CA ASP A 110 -10.90 -0.56 -5.98
C ASP A 110 -10.32 0.62 -5.22
N LEU A 111 -11.15 1.38 -4.51
CA LEU A 111 -10.70 2.49 -3.66
C LEU A 111 -9.81 1.98 -2.52
N PHE A 112 -10.19 0.87 -1.88
CA PHE A 112 -9.40 0.30 -0.80
C PHE A 112 -8.06 -0.26 -1.26
N LEU A 113 -8.00 -0.83 -2.47
CA LEU A 113 -6.78 -1.37 -3.08
C LEU A 113 -6.04 -0.37 -3.97
N MET A 114 -6.55 0.87 -4.05
CA MET A 114 -6.03 1.94 -4.90
C MET A 114 -4.50 2.10 -4.78
N PRO A 115 -3.86 2.03 -3.60
CA PRO A 115 -2.41 2.21 -3.54
C PRO A 115 -1.61 1.19 -4.35
N GLY A 116 -2.09 -0.04 -4.45
CA GLY A 116 -1.47 -1.07 -5.30
C GLY A 116 -1.92 -0.96 -6.75
N LEU A 117 -3.24 -0.84 -6.96
CA LEU A 117 -3.84 -0.77 -8.30
C LEU A 117 -3.31 0.42 -9.09
N PHE A 118 -3.15 1.58 -8.45
CA PHE A 118 -2.57 2.78 -9.05
C PHE A 118 -1.15 2.53 -9.58
N SER A 119 -0.29 1.90 -8.79
CA SER A 119 1.07 1.56 -9.24
C SER A 119 1.05 0.54 -10.38
N PHE A 120 0.17 -0.46 -10.33
CA PHE A 120 0.06 -1.47 -11.38
C PHE A 120 -0.44 -0.89 -12.71
N GLU A 121 -1.48 -0.07 -12.66
CA GLU A 121 -2.05 0.60 -13.82
C GLU A 121 -1.03 1.54 -14.48
N LEU A 122 -0.29 2.33 -13.70
CA LEU A 122 0.77 3.19 -14.21
C LEU A 122 1.89 2.40 -14.90
N LEU A 123 2.20 1.21 -14.40
CA LEU A 123 3.21 0.33 -14.99
C LEU A 123 2.68 -0.51 -16.16
N GLY A 124 1.39 -0.39 -16.51
CA GLY A 124 0.77 -1.09 -17.62
C GLY A 124 0.36 -2.54 -17.32
N PHE A 125 0.24 -2.92 -16.05
CA PHE A 125 -0.30 -4.23 -15.69
C PHE A 125 -1.83 -4.24 -15.76
N GLU A 126 -2.39 -5.30 -16.33
CA GLU A 126 -3.83 -5.48 -16.42
C GLU A 126 -4.49 -5.74 -15.07
N TYR A 127 -5.75 -5.34 -14.96
CA TYR A 127 -6.58 -5.67 -13.81
C TYR A 127 -6.89 -7.16 -13.80
N SER A 128 -6.35 -7.89 -12.83
CA SER A 128 -6.47 -9.35 -12.74
C SER A 128 -6.54 -9.79 -11.28
N MET A 129 -6.90 -11.05 -11.07
CA MET A 129 -6.86 -11.64 -9.72
C MET A 129 -5.48 -11.52 -9.09
N VAL A 130 -4.41 -11.61 -9.89
CA VAL A 130 -3.03 -11.49 -9.41
C VAL A 130 -2.73 -10.06 -8.95
N THR A 131 -3.05 -9.04 -9.76
CA THR A 131 -2.80 -7.64 -9.38
C THR A 131 -3.65 -7.20 -8.18
N LEU A 132 -4.86 -7.75 -8.04
CA LEU A 132 -5.73 -7.53 -6.89
C LEU A 132 -5.15 -8.16 -5.61
N ALA A 133 -4.74 -9.44 -5.68
CA ALA A 133 -4.11 -10.13 -4.56
C ALA A 133 -2.80 -9.46 -4.13
N LEU A 134 -1.95 -9.08 -5.09
CA LEU A 134 -0.71 -8.35 -4.80
C LEU A 134 -0.98 -6.98 -4.17
N SER A 135 -1.99 -6.24 -4.64
CA SER A 135 -2.38 -4.95 -4.07
C SER A 135 -2.77 -5.07 -2.59
N ALA A 136 -3.38 -6.19 -2.18
CA ALA A 136 -3.73 -6.43 -0.78
C ALA A 136 -2.53 -6.85 0.08
N VAL A 137 -1.56 -7.59 -0.48
CA VAL A 137 -0.44 -8.20 0.26
C VAL A 137 0.78 -7.27 0.37
N ILE A 138 1.10 -6.52 -0.69
CA ILE A 138 2.29 -5.65 -0.76
C ILE A 138 2.40 -4.68 0.42
N PRO A 139 1.33 -3.96 0.86
CA PRO A 139 1.41 -3.09 2.02
C PRO A 139 1.94 -3.80 3.27
N GLY A 140 1.45 -5.01 3.54
CA GLY A 140 1.89 -5.85 4.65
C GLY A 140 3.37 -6.25 4.55
N MET A 141 3.83 -6.59 3.34
CA MET A 141 5.23 -6.92 3.08
C MET A 141 6.15 -5.70 3.33
N ILE A 142 5.77 -4.52 2.83
CA ILE A 142 6.54 -3.28 3.01
C ILE A 142 6.65 -2.95 4.49
N TYR A 143 5.54 -3.03 5.24
CA TYR A 143 5.53 -2.84 6.68
C TYR A 143 6.46 -3.80 7.40
N GLY A 144 6.37 -5.11 7.11
CA GLY A 144 7.24 -6.13 7.71
C GLY A 144 8.72 -5.86 7.47
N ILE A 145 9.11 -5.56 6.22
CA ILE A 145 10.50 -5.24 5.86
C ILE A 145 10.98 -3.98 6.60
N SER A 146 10.18 -2.93 6.62
CA SER A 146 10.56 -1.65 7.23
C SER A 146 10.69 -1.73 8.76
N ILE A 147 9.77 -2.42 9.44
CA ILE A 147 9.87 -2.69 10.88
C ILE A 147 11.15 -3.47 11.18
N ARG A 148 11.42 -4.54 10.42
CA ARG A 148 12.62 -5.37 10.60
C ARG A 148 13.90 -4.56 10.47
N ARG A 149 14.01 -3.73 9.41
CA ARG A 149 15.15 -2.83 9.19
C ARG A 149 15.32 -1.83 10.34
N SER A 150 14.22 -1.24 10.81
CA SER A 150 14.24 -0.28 11.92
C SER A 150 14.72 -0.91 13.23
N ARG A 151 14.28 -2.14 13.52
CA ARG A 151 14.69 -2.87 14.73
C ARG A 151 16.19 -3.21 14.72
N ILE A 152 16.73 -3.63 13.57
CA ILE A 152 18.18 -3.88 13.42
C ILE A 152 18.98 -2.60 13.72
N LYS A 153 18.52 -1.45 13.21
CA LYS A 153 19.17 -0.15 13.44
C LYS A 153 19.16 0.24 14.93
N ILE A 154 18.04 0.03 15.62
CA ILE A 154 17.91 0.29 17.07
C ILE A 154 18.84 -0.61 17.87
N ASN A 155 18.86 -1.92 17.59
CA ASN A 155 19.69 -2.88 18.32
C ASN A 155 21.19 -2.59 18.14
N ARG A 156 21.62 -2.20 16.93
CA ARG A 156 23.01 -1.78 16.68
C ARG A 156 23.39 -0.54 17.50
N ARG A 157 22.51 0.47 17.55
CA ARG A 157 22.73 1.69 18.35
C ARG A 157 22.82 1.39 19.84
N ASN A 158 21.93 0.57 20.37
CA ASN A 158 21.94 0.20 21.79
C ASN A 158 23.22 -0.52 22.19
N LYS A 159 23.70 -1.47 21.36
CA LYS A 159 24.99 -2.15 21.59
C LYS A 159 26.16 -1.17 21.64
N ILE A 160 26.21 -0.19 20.72
CA ILE A 160 27.27 0.82 20.70
C ILE A 160 27.21 1.70 21.96
N MET A 161 26.01 2.12 22.38
CA MET A 161 25.84 2.91 23.61
C MET A 161 26.24 2.13 24.87
N GLU A 162 25.91 0.84 24.95
CA GLU A 162 26.36 -0.02 26.05
C GLU A 162 27.88 -0.17 26.09
N MET A 163 28.54 -0.35 24.94
CA MET A 163 30.00 -0.41 24.87
C MET A 163 30.64 0.92 25.31
N LYS A 164 30.05 2.07 24.95
CA LYS A 164 30.54 3.38 25.40
C LYS A 164 30.37 3.60 26.90
N LYS A 165 29.31 3.08 27.52
CA LYS A 165 29.08 3.18 28.97
C LYS A 165 30.02 2.31 29.82
N ARG A 166 30.67 1.31 29.21
CA ARG A 166 31.60 0.39 29.88
C ARG A 166 33.07 0.82 29.79
N ARG A 167 33.36 1.88 29.04
CA ARG A 167 34.68 2.53 28.96
C ARG A 167 34.67 3.77 29.82
#